data_AF-C1D1B7-F1
#
_entry.id   AF-C1D1B7-F1
#
_cell.length_a   1.000
_cell.length_b   1.000
_cell.length_c   1.000
_cell.angle_alpha   90.00
_cell.angle_beta   90.00
_cell.angle_gamma   90.00
#
_symmetry.space_group_name_H-M   'P 1'
#
loop_
_entity.id
_entity.type
_entity.pdbx_description
1 polymer ?
#
loop_
_entity_poly.entity_id
_entity_poly.type
_entity_poly.pdbx_seq_one_letter_code
_entity_poly.pdbx_strand_id
1 'polypeptide(L)'
;MTPPPWRLTGRAFLAVYAPGGGARAGALMLVRYSTSPVGSYDELMWLDLPTRLLGHPVIRHIVVSQEASMTWGRHNWAIPKKLASFDWSTPGEVQVTAAPGQVIAHLSFSESPWNIPMNLRWIPAPWRTLAQPALNGPGQVLTTPAGHGWIGLARQHRCQASDLVPRPARHRPVLALAVPEFTLLFPRGHWTP
;
A
#
# COMPACT_ATOMS: atom_id res chain seq x y z
N MET A 1 3.24 23.39 0.53
CA MET A 1 2.46 22.51 -0.38
C MET A 1 3.43 21.79 -1.28
N THR A 2 3.37 20.46 -1.35
CA THR A 2 4.11 19.74 -2.40
C THR A 2 3.11 19.21 -3.42
N PRO A 3 2.89 19.93 -4.53
CA PRO A 3 1.95 19.48 -5.54
C PRO A 3 2.43 18.17 -6.20
N PRO A 4 1.51 17.35 -6.72
CA PRO A 4 1.88 16.24 -7.60
C PRO A 4 2.52 16.75 -8.91
N PRO A 5 3.28 15.90 -9.62
CA PRO A 5 3.52 14.49 -9.32
C PRO A 5 4.53 14.30 -8.19
N TRP A 6 4.31 13.27 -7.37
CA TRP A 6 5.29 12.83 -6.39
C TRP A 6 6.15 11.73 -6.98
N ARG A 7 7.47 11.89 -6.88
CA ARG A 7 8.44 10.82 -7.15
C ARG A 7 8.89 10.25 -5.81
N LEU A 8 8.71 8.95 -5.63
CA LEU A 8 9.07 8.24 -4.41
C LEU A 8 10.01 7.10 -4.76
N THR A 9 11.00 6.85 -3.91
CA THR A 9 11.84 5.65 -3.98
C THR A 9 11.81 4.92 -2.66
N GLY A 10 12.00 3.60 -2.71
CA GLY A 10 11.97 2.80 -1.50
C GLY A 10 11.95 1.32 -1.77
N ARG A 11 11.51 0.59 -0.76
CA ARG A 11 11.31 -0.85 -0.79
C ARG A 11 9.93 -1.22 -0.27
N ALA A 12 9.41 -2.36 -0.68
CA ALA A 12 8.10 -2.82 -0.25
C ALA A 12 8.04 -4.33 -0.08
N PHE A 13 7.09 -4.76 0.74
CA PHE A 13 6.56 -6.10 0.79
C PHE A 13 5.09 -6.06 0.36
N LEU A 14 4.69 -6.97 -0.51
CA LEU A 14 3.33 -7.08 -1.03
C LEU A 14 2.83 -8.51 -0.84
N ALA A 15 1.63 -8.66 -0.29
CA ALA A 15 0.98 -9.95 -0.11
C ALA A 15 -0.45 -9.90 -0.66
N VAL A 16 -0.78 -10.80 -1.59
CA VAL A 16 -2.10 -10.92 -2.20
C VAL A 16 -2.86 -12.06 -1.52
N TYR A 17 -4.13 -11.81 -1.22
CA TYR A 17 -5.04 -12.73 -0.57
C TYR A 17 -6.21 -13.05 -1.49
N ALA A 18 -6.50 -14.34 -1.65
CA ALA A 18 -7.70 -14.80 -2.32
C ALA A 18 -8.96 -14.40 -1.53
N PRO A 19 -10.12 -14.26 -2.21
CA PRO A 19 -11.39 -14.07 -1.52
C PRO A 19 -11.71 -15.30 -0.64
N GLY A 20 -12.34 -15.09 0.51
CA GLY A 20 -12.73 -16.16 1.42
C GLY A 20 -13.87 -15.74 2.35
N GLY A 21 -14.81 -16.65 2.63
CA GLY A 21 -15.90 -16.41 3.60
C GLY A 21 -16.77 -15.18 3.32
N GLY A 22 -17.02 -14.84 2.05
CA GLY A 22 -17.79 -13.67 1.63
C GLY A 22 -16.98 -12.36 1.49
N ALA A 23 -15.68 -12.37 1.80
CA ALA A 23 -14.80 -11.22 1.61
C ALA A 23 -14.24 -11.12 0.19
N ARG A 24 -13.90 -9.90 -0.25
CA ARG A 24 -13.23 -9.63 -1.54
C ARG A 24 -11.76 -10.05 -1.49
N ALA A 25 -11.18 -10.31 -2.67
CA ALA A 25 -9.73 -10.40 -2.81
C ALA A 25 -9.09 -9.08 -2.38
N GLY A 26 -7.89 -9.16 -1.80
CA GLY A 26 -7.20 -7.96 -1.35
C GLY A 26 -5.69 -8.11 -1.31
N ALA A 27 -5.01 -6.98 -1.22
CA ALA A 27 -3.57 -6.93 -1.11
C ALA A 27 -3.16 -6.12 0.12
N LEU A 28 -2.25 -6.69 0.91
CA LEU A 28 -1.51 -5.99 1.94
C LEU A 28 -0.22 -5.45 1.32
N MET A 29 0.06 -4.16 1.53
CA MET A 29 1.33 -3.56 1.11
C MET A 29 1.98 -2.86 2.30
N LEU A 30 3.23 -3.19 2.56
CA LEU A 30 4.09 -2.57 3.54
C LEU A 30 5.24 -1.90 2.79
N VAL A 31 5.36 -0.59 2.89
CA VAL A 31 6.28 0.21 2.07
C VAL A 31 7.17 1.03 2.98
N ARG A 32 8.46 1.06 2.69
CA ARG A 32 9.44 1.95 3.33
C ARG A 32 10.00 2.88 2.27
N TYR A 33 9.55 4.12 2.27
CA TYR A 33 10.05 5.13 1.35
C TYR A 33 11.35 5.71 1.88
N SER A 34 12.43 5.56 1.11
CA SER A 34 13.72 6.20 1.41
C SER A 34 13.73 7.65 0.95
N THR A 35 13.05 7.97 -0.15
CA THR A 35 12.88 9.35 -0.61
C THR A 35 11.44 9.64 -1.01
N SER A 36 10.97 10.84 -0.67
CA SER A 36 9.72 11.41 -1.15
C SER A 36 9.76 12.93 -1.00
N PRO A 37 8.79 13.66 -1.57
CA PRO A 37 8.71 15.11 -1.37
C PRO A 37 8.40 15.58 0.06
N VAL A 38 8.15 14.64 0.99
CA VAL A 38 7.90 14.92 2.43
C VAL A 38 8.90 14.20 3.35
N GLY A 39 10.03 13.74 2.80
CA GLY A 39 11.03 12.97 3.53
C GLY A 39 10.80 11.45 3.48
N SER A 40 11.60 10.69 4.21
CA SER A 40 11.42 9.25 4.37
C SER A 40 10.25 8.95 5.32
N TYR A 41 9.54 7.86 5.05
CA TYR A 41 8.44 7.40 5.89
C TYR A 41 8.04 5.97 5.52
N ASP A 42 7.32 5.32 6.42
CA ASP A 42 6.77 3.99 6.23
C ASP A 42 5.25 4.07 6.01
N GLU A 43 4.72 3.13 5.23
CA GLU A 43 3.29 2.94 5.01
C GLU A 43 2.90 1.48 5.18
N LEU A 44 1.73 1.26 5.75
CA LEU A 44 1.05 -0.04 5.73
C LEU A 44 -0.36 0.18 5.22
N MET A 45 -0.76 -0.56 4.19
CA MET A 45 -2.07 -0.42 3.58
C MET A 45 -2.72 -1.75 3.20
N TRP A 46 -4.04 -1.74 3.20
CA TRP A 46 -4.88 -2.76 2.59
C TRP A 46 -5.63 -2.19 1.38
N LEU A 47 -5.54 -2.89 0.26
CA LEU A 47 -6.26 -2.60 -0.96
C LEU A 47 -7.29 -3.70 -1.23
N ASP A 48 -8.51 -3.29 -1.54
CA ASP A 48 -9.46 -4.19 -2.20
C ASP A 48 -9.03 -4.35 -3.65
N LEU A 49 -8.89 -5.60 -4.11
CA LEU A 49 -8.67 -5.89 -5.52
C LEU A 49 -10.01 -5.98 -6.24
N PRO A 50 -10.10 -5.47 -7.48
CA PRO A 50 -11.33 -5.51 -8.25
C PRO A 50 -11.71 -6.96 -8.60
N THR A 51 -12.99 -7.30 -8.46
CA THR A 51 -13.51 -8.60 -8.91
C THR A 51 -13.83 -8.65 -10.40
N ARG A 52 -13.94 -7.48 -11.04
CA ARG A 52 -14.22 -7.32 -12.48
C ARG A 52 -12.94 -6.91 -13.21
N LEU A 53 -12.80 -7.37 -14.45
CA LEU A 53 -11.64 -7.08 -15.30
C LEU A 53 -11.35 -5.58 -15.47
N LEU A 54 -12.39 -4.75 -15.46
CA LEU A 54 -12.33 -3.29 -15.62
C LEU A 54 -12.50 -2.53 -14.29
N GLY A 55 -12.50 -3.24 -13.15
CA GLY A 55 -12.57 -2.57 -11.85
C GLY A 55 -11.22 -1.96 -11.46
N HIS A 56 -11.28 -1.02 -10.52
CA HIS A 56 -10.13 -0.34 -9.95
C HIS A 56 -9.85 -0.84 -8.53
N PRO A 57 -8.58 -1.07 -8.13
CA PRO A 57 -8.24 -1.22 -6.73
C PRO A 57 -8.63 0.01 -5.90
N VAL A 58 -8.99 -0.24 -4.64
CA VAL A 58 -9.39 0.82 -3.68
C VAL A 58 -8.61 0.62 -2.39
N ILE A 59 -7.90 1.64 -1.94
CA ILE A 59 -7.22 1.63 -0.64
C ILE A 59 -8.27 1.85 0.45
N ARG A 60 -8.49 0.82 1.27
CA ARG A 60 -9.50 0.83 2.35
C ARG A 60 -8.93 1.33 3.66
N HIS A 61 -7.75 0.84 4.00
CA HIS A 61 -7.06 1.17 5.23
C HIS A 61 -5.61 1.49 4.88
N ILE A 62 -5.10 2.57 5.45
CA ILE A 62 -3.71 2.97 5.26
C ILE A 62 -3.25 3.79 6.45
N VAL A 63 -2.09 3.43 6.97
CA VAL A 63 -1.39 4.16 8.03
C VAL A 63 -0.01 4.52 7.57
N VAL A 64 0.49 5.67 8.04
CA VAL A 64 1.79 6.21 7.66
C VAL A 64 2.54 6.74 8.88
N SER A 65 3.88 6.69 8.84
CA SER A 65 4.71 7.21 9.93
C SER A 65 4.93 8.72 9.89
N GLN A 66 4.50 9.41 8.83
CA GLN A 66 4.76 10.84 8.64
C GLN A 66 3.48 11.64 8.39
N GLU A 67 3.29 12.69 9.20
CA GLU A 67 2.08 13.52 9.18
C GLU A 67 1.90 14.25 7.85
N ALA A 68 2.99 14.77 7.28
CA ALA A 68 2.96 15.41 5.97
C ALA A 68 2.47 14.45 4.87
N SER A 69 2.83 13.16 4.93
CA SER A 69 2.31 12.15 4.00
C SER A 69 0.81 11.92 4.18
N MET A 70 0.32 11.92 5.43
CA MET A 70 -1.10 11.82 5.74
C MET A 70 -1.88 13.00 5.16
N THR A 71 -1.46 14.23 5.49
CA THR A 71 -2.14 15.46 5.11
C THR A 71 -2.20 15.62 3.59
N TRP A 72 -1.06 15.53 2.90
CA TRP A 72 -1.02 15.67 1.45
C TRP A 72 -1.61 14.46 0.72
N GLY A 73 -1.52 13.27 1.32
CA GLY A 73 -2.15 12.05 0.80
C GLY A 73 -3.67 12.17 0.70
N ARG A 74 -4.28 12.67 1.78
CA ARG A 74 -5.72 12.97 1.84
C ARG A 74 -6.11 14.08 0.86
N HIS A 75 -5.34 15.16 0.83
CA HIS A 75 -5.63 16.33 0.00
C HIS A 75 -5.55 16.05 -1.50
N ASN A 76 -4.47 15.40 -1.96
CA ASN A 76 -4.21 15.23 -3.39
C ASN A 76 -4.97 14.05 -4.03
N TRP A 77 -5.28 13.01 -3.24
CA TRP A 77 -5.75 11.72 -3.78
C TRP A 77 -6.92 11.10 -3.01
N ALA A 78 -7.51 11.81 -2.04
CA ALA A 78 -8.56 11.28 -1.17
C ALA A 78 -8.19 9.95 -0.48
N ILE A 79 -6.90 9.69 -0.25
CA ILE A 79 -6.46 8.46 0.40
C ILE A 79 -6.67 8.62 1.92
N PRO A 80 -7.39 7.72 2.60
CA PRO A 80 -7.79 7.86 4.00
C PRO A 80 -6.65 7.51 4.98
N LYS A 81 -5.45 8.07 4.76
CA LYS A 81 -4.27 7.85 5.60
C LYS A 81 -4.54 8.22 7.05
N LYS A 82 -4.01 7.46 8.00
CA LYS A 82 -3.94 7.80 9.42
C LYS A 82 -2.49 7.74 9.90
N LEU A 83 -2.18 8.36 11.03
CA LEU A 83 -0.85 8.26 11.63
C LEU A 83 -0.70 6.96 12.44
N ALA A 84 0.47 6.34 12.33
CA ALA A 84 0.91 5.22 13.16
C ALA A 84 2.44 5.22 13.28
N SER A 85 2.99 4.60 14.33
CA SER A 85 4.42 4.36 14.45
C SER A 85 4.79 2.97 13.91
N PHE A 86 6.00 2.83 13.37
CA PHE A 86 6.53 1.61 12.79
C PHE A 86 7.84 1.26 13.50
N ASP A 87 7.90 0.10 14.13
CA ASP A 87 9.10 -0.41 14.78
C ASP A 87 9.69 -1.56 13.95
N TRP A 88 10.93 -1.36 13.49
CA TRP A 88 11.73 -2.28 12.69
C TRP A 88 12.96 -2.81 13.46
N SER A 89 12.90 -2.83 14.79
CA SER A 89 13.98 -3.31 15.65
C SER A 89 14.44 -4.73 15.33
N THR A 90 13.54 -5.55 14.78
CA THR A 90 13.85 -6.92 14.34
C THR A 90 13.90 -7.01 12.81
N PRO A 91 15.00 -7.53 12.21
CA PRO A 91 15.09 -7.70 10.76
C PRO A 91 13.98 -8.58 10.19
N GLY A 92 13.32 -8.10 9.13
CA GLY A 92 12.22 -8.83 8.48
C GLY A 92 10.90 -8.79 9.27
N GLU A 93 10.81 -7.98 10.31
CA GLU A 93 9.63 -7.83 11.16
C GLU A 93 9.29 -6.35 11.36
N VAL A 94 7.99 -6.06 11.44
CA VAL A 94 7.51 -4.72 11.78
C VAL A 94 6.33 -4.80 12.74
N GLN A 95 6.38 -3.98 13.79
CA GLN A 95 5.24 -3.72 14.65
C GLN A 95 4.69 -2.32 14.35
N VAL A 96 3.38 -2.23 14.13
CA VAL A 96 2.69 -0.98 13.78
C VAL A 96 1.69 -0.63 14.88
N THR A 97 1.81 0.60 15.39
CA THR A 97 1.05 1.05 16.56
C THR A 97 0.34 2.36 16.25
N ALA A 98 -0.98 2.41 16.44
CA ALA A 98 -1.77 3.63 16.37
C ALA A 98 -1.80 4.35 17.73
N ALA A 99 -1.94 5.67 17.73
CA ALA A 99 -2.14 6.42 18.98
C ALA A 99 -3.53 6.10 19.58
N PRO A 100 -3.65 5.89 20.91
CA PRO A 100 -2.64 6.07 21.95
C PRO A 100 -1.94 4.75 22.40
N GLY A 101 -1.24 4.06 21.50
CA GLY A 101 -0.41 2.90 21.83
C GLY A 101 -1.02 1.53 21.46
N GLN A 102 -2.11 1.50 20.70
CA GLN A 102 -2.73 0.26 20.25
C GLN A 102 -1.93 -0.37 19.11
N VAL A 103 -1.48 -1.62 19.29
CA VAL A 103 -0.88 -2.40 18.19
C VAL A 103 -1.98 -2.77 17.19
N ILE A 104 -1.84 -2.26 15.97
CA ILE A 104 -2.80 -2.48 14.88
C ILE A 104 -2.31 -3.51 13.87
N ALA A 105 -0.99 -3.71 13.79
CA ALA A 105 -0.41 -4.78 12.99
C ALA A 105 0.95 -5.26 13.52
N HIS A 106 1.23 -6.54 13.30
CA HIS A 106 2.52 -7.17 13.51
C HIS A 106 2.79 -8.15 12.36
N LEU A 107 3.78 -7.83 11.54
CA LEU A 107 4.09 -8.54 10.31
C LEU A 107 5.51 -9.08 10.36
N SER A 108 5.74 -10.29 9.89
CA SER A 108 7.08 -10.78 9.60
C SER A 108 7.13 -11.53 8.28
N PHE A 109 8.23 -11.36 7.56
CA PHE A 109 8.42 -11.87 6.21
C PHE A 109 9.90 -12.09 5.91
N SER A 110 10.17 -12.90 4.89
CA SER A 110 11.51 -13.09 4.34
C SER A 110 11.49 -12.90 2.82
N GLU A 111 12.55 -12.31 2.29
CA GLU A 111 12.71 -12.01 0.87
C GLU A 111 13.66 -13.03 0.22
N SER A 112 13.40 -13.40 -1.03
CA SER A 112 14.33 -14.16 -1.87
C SER A 112 15.44 -13.23 -2.37
N PRO A 113 16.69 -13.72 -2.54
CA PRO A 113 17.76 -12.92 -3.15
C PRO A 113 17.59 -12.75 -4.67
N TRP A 114 16.72 -13.53 -5.31
CA TRP A 114 16.50 -13.50 -6.74
C TRP A 114 15.45 -12.46 -7.12
N ASN A 115 15.86 -11.49 -7.95
CA ASN A 115 15.01 -10.40 -8.39
C ASN A 115 14.97 -10.30 -9.92
N ILE A 116 13.80 -9.96 -10.45
CA ILE A 116 13.59 -9.65 -11.87
C ILE A 116 13.14 -8.20 -12.01
N PRO A 117 13.50 -7.52 -13.11
CA PRO A 117 13.05 -6.15 -13.35
C PRO A 117 11.53 -6.14 -13.59
N MET A 118 10.86 -5.12 -13.09
CA MET A 118 9.41 -4.91 -13.25
C MET A 118 9.12 -3.45 -13.58
N ASN A 119 8.18 -3.24 -14.50
CA ASN A 119 7.62 -1.93 -14.80
C ASN A 119 6.10 -1.95 -14.63
N LEU A 120 5.56 -1.02 -13.84
CA LEU A 120 4.11 -0.91 -13.64
C LEU A 120 3.34 -0.66 -14.95
N ARG A 121 3.99 -0.11 -15.99
CA ARG A 121 3.36 0.09 -17.30
C ARG A 121 3.08 -1.21 -18.04
N TRP A 122 3.67 -2.34 -17.62
CA TRP A 122 3.32 -3.67 -18.11
C TRP A 122 2.01 -4.19 -17.52
N ILE A 123 1.55 -3.60 -16.42
CA ILE A 123 0.26 -3.91 -15.80
C ILE A 123 -0.83 -3.08 -16.51
N PRO A 124 -1.96 -3.70 -16.91
CA PRO A 124 -3.09 -2.98 -17.51
C PRO A 124 -3.51 -1.78 -16.68
N ALA A 125 -3.78 -0.65 -17.34
CA ALA A 125 -4.09 0.60 -16.66
C ALA A 125 -5.21 0.47 -15.60
N PRO A 126 -6.36 -0.18 -15.86
CA PRO A 126 -7.43 -0.31 -14.86
C PRO A 126 -6.98 -0.98 -13.56
N TRP A 127 -6.06 -1.95 -13.64
CA TRP A 127 -5.59 -2.73 -12.49
C TRP A 127 -4.61 -1.97 -11.60
N ARG A 128 -3.95 -0.94 -12.15
CA ARG A 128 -3.05 -0.06 -11.38
C ARG A 128 -3.67 1.31 -11.09
N THR A 129 -4.80 1.65 -11.70
CA THR A 129 -5.56 2.87 -11.38
C THR A 129 -6.30 2.68 -10.07
N LEU A 130 -5.94 3.47 -9.06
CA LEU A 130 -6.67 3.56 -7.80
C LEU A 130 -7.93 4.40 -8.00
N ALA A 131 -9.08 3.93 -7.48
CA ALA A 131 -10.32 4.70 -7.44
C ALA A 131 -10.71 4.98 -5.99
N GLN A 132 -10.36 6.16 -5.49
CA GLN A 132 -10.60 6.53 -4.09
C GLN A 132 -11.85 7.38 -3.97
N PRO A 133 -12.87 6.97 -3.19
CA PRO A 133 -13.99 7.85 -2.86
C PRO A 133 -13.50 9.16 -2.25
N ALA A 134 -14.17 10.27 -2.56
CA ALA A 134 -13.89 11.54 -1.90
C ALA A 134 -14.04 11.38 -0.37
N LEU A 135 -13.10 11.95 0.38
CA LEU A 135 -13.17 11.90 1.84
C LEU A 135 -14.32 12.74 2.40
N ASN A 136 -14.69 13.80 1.69
CA ASN A 136 -15.77 14.72 2.05
C ASN A 136 -16.67 14.92 0.82
N GLY A 137 -17.89 14.39 0.85
CA GLY A 137 -18.89 14.57 -0.21
C GLY A 137 -18.89 13.48 -1.28
N PRO A 138 -19.66 13.69 -2.37
CA PRO A 138 -19.76 12.73 -3.48
C PRO A 138 -18.52 12.76 -4.37
N GLY A 139 -18.41 11.75 -5.23
CA GLY A 139 -17.35 11.62 -6.21
C GLY A 139 -16.16 10.77 -5.76
N GLN A 140 -15.18 10.69 -6.64
CA GLN A 140 -13.98 9.88 -6.45
C GLN A 140 -12.78 10.49 -7.16
N VAL A 141 -11.58 10.03 -6.78
CA VAL A 141 -10.30 10.40 -7.38
C VAL A 141 -9.70 9.18 -8.05
N LEU A 142 -9.49 9.27 -9.36
CA LEU A 142 -8.77 8.27 -10.13
C LEU A 142 -7.29 8.62 -10.19
N THR A 143 -6.42 7.71 -9.76
CA THR A 143 -4.97 7.92 -9.77
C THR A 143 -4.26 6.73 -10.38
N THR A 144 -3.49 6.97 -11.44
CA THR A 144 -2.85 5.92 -12.24
C THR A 144 -1.32 5.97 -12.05
N PRO A 145 -0.77 5.41 -10.95
CA PRO A 145 0.66 5.38 -10.69
C PRO A 145 1.44 4.68 -11.81
N ALA A 146 2.66 5.17 -12.03
CA ALA A 146 3.65 4.53 -12.89
C ALA A 146 4.93 4.32 -12.10
N GLY A 147 5.78 3.39 -12.51
CA GLY A 147 7.00 3.11 -11.76
C GLY A 147 7.74 1.92 -12.33
N HIS A 148 8.96 1.74 -11.85
CA HIS A 148 9.80 0.62 -12.18
C HIS A 148 10.60 0.21 -10.95
N GLY A 149 11.11 -1.01 -10.96
CA GLY A 149 11.91 -1.53 -9.87
C GLY A 149 12.24 -2.98 -10.08
N TRP A 150 12.58 -3.63 -8.98
CA TRP A 150 12.90 -5.04 -8.92
C TRP A 150 11.85 -5.75 -8.10
N ILE A 151 11.45 -6.94 -8.52
CA ILE A 151 10.57 -7.80 -7.74
C ILE A 151 11.22 -9.15 -7.50
N GLY A 152 11.07 -9.68 -6.31
CA GLY A 152 11.51 -11.01 -5.91
C GLY A 152 10.39 -11.75 -5.19
N LEU A 153 10.50 -13.07 -5.09
CA LEU A 153 9.57 -13.84 -4.26
C LEU A 153 9.80 -13.51 -2.78
N ALA A 154 8.73 -13.51 -2.01
CA ALA A 154 8.80 -13.40 -0.56
C ALA A 154 7.95 -14.47 0.12
N ARG A 155 8.12 -14.60 1.42
CA ARG A 155 7.28 -15.45 2.27
C ARG A 155 6.81 -14.64 3.46
N GLN A 156 5.50 -14.63 3.69
CA GLN A 156 4.92 -14.10 4.92
C GLN A 156 4.92 -15.18 6.00
N HIS A 157 5.54 -14.87 7.14
CA HIS A 157 5.58 -15.76 8.31
C HIS A 157 4.50 -15.40 9.32
N ARG A 158 4.31 -14.11 9.59
CA ARG A 158 3.29 -13.58 10.49
C ARG A 158 2.51 -12.46 9.81
N CYS A 159 1.20 -12.48 10.01
CA CYS A 159 0.34 -11.32 9.79
C CYS A 159 -0.73 -11.30 10.86
N GLN A 160 -0.54 -10.46 11.86
CA GLN A 160 -1.56 -10.10 12.81
C GLN A 160 -1.98 -8.68 12.47
N ALA A 161 -3.22 -8.48 12.04
CA ALA A 161 -3.74 -7.16 11.75
C ALA A 161 -5.17 -7.07 12.29
N SER A 162 -5.32 -6.35 13.40
CA SER A 162 -6.60 -6.19 14.09
C SER A 162 -7.53 -5.21 13.36
N ASP A 163 -6.93 -4.13 12.80
CA ASP A 163 -7.66 -2.98 12.24
C ASP A 163 -7.50 -2.79 10.72
N LEU A 164 -6.79 -3.69 10.04
CA LEU A 164 -6.79 -3.76 8.57
C LEU A 164 -7.99 -4.62 8.15
N VAL A 165 -9.09 -3.97 7.79
CA VAL A 165 -10.33 -4.61 7.32
C VAL A 165 -10.37 -4.60 5.78
N PRO A 166 -10.83 -5.67 5.10
CA PRO A 166 -11.12 -6.99 5.65
C PRO A 166 -9.86 -7.63 6.20
N ARG A 167 -9.98 -8.24 7.40
CA ARG A 167 -8.89 -8.99 8.02
C ARG A 167 -8.34 -9.92 6.93
N PRO A 168 -7.03 -9.93 6.65
CA PRO A 168 -6.48 -11.05 5.90
C PRO A 168 -7.01 -12.26 6.63
N ALA A 169 -7.87 -13.02 5.93
CA ALA A 169 -8.54 -14.15 6.54
C ALA A 169 -7.46 -15.02 7.19
N ARG A 170 -7.79 -15.91 8.11
CA ARG A 170 -6.82 -16.83 8.76
C ARG A 170 -5.97 -17.68 7.77
N HIS A 171 -6.10 -17.44 6.47
CA HIS A 171 -5.42 -18.02 5.33
C HIS A 171 -4.12 -17.27 4.99
N ARG A 172 -3.15 -18.05 4.53
CA ARG A 172 -1.88 -17.55 3.99
C ARG A 172 -2.13 -16.75 2.70
N PRO A 173 -1.28 -15.76 2.36
CA PRO A 173 -1.37 -15.10 1.07
C PRO A 173 -1.15 -16.10 -0.06
N VAL A 174 -1.87 -15.91 -1.18
CA VAL A 174 -1.69 -16.71 -2.40
C VAL A 174 -0.42 -16.32 -3.16
N LEU A 175 0.05 -15.09 -2.96
CA LEU A 175 1.28 -14.57 -3.52
C LEU A 175 1.91 -13.58 -2.53
N ALA A 176 3.22 -13.69 -2.32
CA ALA A 176 3.99 -12.72 -1.57
C ALA A 176 5.23 -12.31 -2.38
N LEU A 177 5.45 -11.01 -2.50
CA LEU A 177 6.52 -10.41 -3.29
C LEU A 177 7.31 -9.43 -2.43
N ALA A 178 8.63 -9.47 -2.61
CA ALA A 178 9.53 -8.42 -2.18
C ALA A 178 9.72 -7.44 -3.34
N VAL A 179 9.82 -6.16 -3.02
CA VAL A 179 10.21 -5.10 -3.95
C VAL A 179 11.41 -4.41 -3.32
N PRO A 180 12.63 -4.95 -3.45
CA PRO A 180 13.80 -4.47 -2.71
C PRO A 180 14.19 -3.04 -3.10
N GLU A 181 13.88 -2.63 -4.32
CA GLU A 181 14.08 -1.27 -4.80
C GLU A 181 13.02 -0.92 -5.85
N PHE A 182 12.43 0.26 -5.74
CA PHE A 182 11.57 0.83 -6.77
C PHE A 182 11.68 2.35 -6.85
N THR A 183 11.28 2.88 -8.01
CA THR A 183 10.86 4.27 -8.21
C THR A 183 9.39 4.29 -8.58
N LEU A 184 8.59 5.05 -7.83
CA LEU A 184 7.16 5.24 -8.03
C LEU A 184 6.89 6.70 -8.38
N LEU A 185 6.14 6.93 -9.45
CA LEU A 185 5.56 8.20 -9.83
C LEU A 185 4.08 8.18 -9.48
N PHE A 186 3.68 9.07 -8.58
CA PHE A 186 2.32 9.25 -8.14
C PHE A 186 1.77 10.56 -8.74
N PRO A 187 1.00 10.49 -9.86
CA PRO A 187 0.58 11.67 -10.60
C PRO A 187 -0.54 12.42 -9.88
N ARG A 188 -0.98 13.56 -10.44
CA ARG A 188 -2.18 14.25 -9.95
C ARG A 188 -3.41 13.34 -10.08
N GLY A 189 -4.23 13.30 -9.03
CA GLY A 189 -5.51 12.61 -9.06
C GLY A 189 -6.52 13.31 -9.98
N HIS A 190 -7.27 12.54 -10.75
CA HIS A 190 -8.35 13.02 -11.60
C HIS A 190 -9.69 12.88 -10.85
N TRP A 191 -10.28 14.00 -10.47
CA TRP A 191 -11.55 14.04 -9.77
C TRP A 191 -12.71 13.77 -10.73
N THR A 192 -13.56 12.83 -10.38
CA THR A 192 -14.81 12.55 -11.09
C THR A 192 -15.99 12.77 -10.14
N PRO A 193 -17.08 13.39 -10.60
CA PRO A 193 -18.32 13.54 -9.82
C PRO A 193 -18.88 12.21 -9.31
#